data_AF-A0A5E4HZZ1-F1
#
_entry.id   AF-A0A5E4HZZ1-F1
#
_cell.length_a   1.000
_cell.length_b   1.000
_cell.length_c   1.000
_cell.angle_alpha   90.00
_cell.angle_beta   90.00
_cell.angle_gamma   90.00
#
_symmetry.space_group_name_H-M   'P 1'
#
loop_
_entity.id
_entity.type
_entity.pdbx_description
1 polymer ?
#
loop_
_entity_poly.entity_id
_entity_poly.type
_entity_poly.pdbx_seq_one_letter_code
_entity_poly.pdbx_strand_id
1 'polypeptide(L)'
;MDNLGGIIYPALQAAFIFLLAPLVVGIMRKVKAAFQSRSGAPIYQPYIDIAKLFMKGMVISETSSWVFLAAPIVTFASVAIAAGMLPLIFSNAISPSTLIIFIYLFAIGRFMTALSAIDTGSAFGGIGASREMLFSALIEPVLFGTIIFFSTFGGTVPLVALSANVPNGYLGAIASPELWLAAAAIFIAILAETGRLPFDNPATHLELTMVHEAMILDHSGPLLALIEWANSAKIVAFFGFFAILMLPMHQQFFTGSPLLFAAAFSATIIALAIITATIESVTPKLRLFKISKLLIFSLVLSFLAFLIRISGGAESGSAEVFLSFVMLFTSMYFIFSATFKRRLEIFVVQSATLALILALVVMRGSGGDDALWRLASTIIFKLIIVPILLLKAFNGLKGESKDILNTDPVFMGSPVGISGSFVLCAVLIALSYAIAPVLGIHNQMLPAALSIILIGCLIIATKPHVMLQLMGFLILENGLVLLPTALLVQVPIIGEIIALFDTLTLVAVALVLMFKINAMAESLDIAQLSQLREER
;
A
#
# COMPACT_ATOMS: atom_id res chain seq x y z
N MET A 1 10.34 42.64 12.32
CA MET A 1 9.34 42.36 11.27
C MET A 1 9.32 40.88 10.88
N ASP A 2 10.23 40.05 11.43
CA ASP A 2 10.33 38.61 11.11
C ASP A 2 9.23 37.73 11.73
N ASN A 3 8.63 38.15 12.86
CA ASN A 3 7.55 37.38 13.51
C ASN A 3 6.20 37.46 12.78
N LEU A 4 5.92 38.56 12.07
CA LEU A 4 4.66 38.72 11.32
C LEU A 4 4.65 37.82 10.08
N GLY A 5 5.79 37.68 9.39
CA GLY A 5 5.94 36.73 8.29
C GLY A 5 5.67 35.28 8.75
N GLY A 6 6.15 34.91 9.93
CA GLY A 6 5.95 33.57 10.51
C GLY A 6 4.49 33.17 10.74
N ILE A 7 3.57 34.13 10.87
CA ILE A 7 2.12 33.88 11.05
C ILE A 7 1.34 34.09 9.75
N ILE A 8 1.68 35.12 8.99
CA ILE A 8 0.96 35.50 7.76
C ILE A 8 1.13 34.43 6.68
N TYR A 9 2.35 33.89 6.48
CA TYR A 9 2.58 32.90 5.42
C TYR A 9 1.83 31.58 5.66
N PRO A 10 1.87 30.95 6.85
CA PRO A 10 1.06 29.78 7.14
C PRO A 10 -0.45 30.04 7.03
N ALA A 11 -0.92 31.22 7.45
CA ALA A 11 -2.33 31.59 7.36
C ALA A 11 -2.80 31.73 5.90
N LEU A 12 -2.02 32.39 5.04
CA LEU A 12 -2.31 32.48 3.60
C LEU A 12 -2.31 31.10 2.94
N GLN A 13 -1.39 30.23 3.35
CA GLN A 13 -1.33 28.87 2.83
C GLN A 13 -2.53 28.02 3.25
N ALA A 14 -2.92 28.10 4.53
CA ALA A 14 -4.12 27.44 5.02
C ALA A 14 -5.35 27.95 4.25
N ALA A 15 -5.49 29.27 4.08
CA ALA A 15 -6.58 29.86 3.30
C ALA A 15 -6.61 29.32 1.85
N PHE A 16 -5.46 29.23 1.19
CA PHE A 16 -5.35 28.66 -0.16
C PHE A 16 -5.82 27.20 -0.21
N ILE A 17 -5.41 26.36 0.75
CA ILE A 17 -5.84 24.95 0.83
C ILE A 17 -7.35 24.85 1.06
N PHE A 18 -7.91 25.62 1.99
CA PHE A 18 -9.34 25.62 2.30
C PHE A 18 -10.18 26.13 1.13
N LEU A 19 -9.65 27.08 0.35
CA LEU A 19 -10.30 27.54 -0.88
C LEU A 19 -10.22 26.48 -1.98
N LEU A 20 -9.11 25.76 -2.14
CA LEU A 20 -8.95 24.70 -3.15
C LEU A 20 -9.76 23.43 -2.83
N ALA A 21 -9.99 23.16 -1.56
CA ALA A 21 -10.55 21.90 -1.06
C ALA A 21 -11.94 21.51 -1.63
N PRO A 22 -12.96 22.39 -1.63
CA PRO A 22 -14.27 22.03 -2.18
C PRO A 22 -14.22 21.78 -3.70
N LEU A 23 -13.34 22.45 -4.44
CA LEU A 23 -13.11 22.20 -5.87
C LEU A 23 -12.63 20.76 -6.10
N VAL A 24 -11.65 20.31 -5.31
CA VAL A 24 -11.08 18.95 -5.41
C VAL A 24 -12.16 17.89 -5.17
N VAL A 25 -12.97 18.07 -4.13
CA VAL A 25 -14.12 17.17 -3.86
C VAL A 25 -15.13 17.18 -5.02
N GLY A 26 -15.39 18.35 -5.60
CA GLY A 26 -16.27 18.50 -6.75
C GLY A 26 -15.78 17.75 -7.99
N ILE A 27 -14.47 17.82 -8.28
CA ILE A 27 -13.83 17.08 -9.37
C ILE A 27 -13.95 15.58 -9.12
N MET A 28 -13.66 15.11 -7.90
CA MET A 28 -13.81 13.69 -7.56
C MET A 28 -15.24 13.20 -7.79
N ARG A 29 -16.26 13.95 -7.35
CA ARG A 29 -17.67 13.64 -7.58
C ARG A 29 -18.01 13.57 -9.08
N LYS A 30 -17.45 14.48 -9.89
CA LYS A 30 -17.67 14.51 -11.34
C LYS A 30 -17.05 13.31 -12.05
N VAL A 31 -15.83 12.92 -11.68
CA VAL A 31 -15.16 11.73 -12.23
C VAL A 31 -15.97 10.47 -11.91
N LYS A 32 -16.43 10.30 -10.66
CA LYS A 32 -17.28 9.16 -10.28
C LYS A 32 -18.58 9.12 -11.08
N ALA A 33 -19.23 10.26 -11.30
CA ALA A 33 -20.43 10.34 -12.12
C ALA A 33 -20.16 9.92 -13.58
N ALA A 34 -19.02 10.34 -14.15
CA ALA A 34 -18.61 9.95 -15.50
C ALA A 34 -18.40 8.43 -15.63
N PHE A 35 -17.72 7.80 -14.67
CA PHE A 35 -17.57 6.32 -14.63
C PHE A 35 -18.91 5.59 -14.53
N GLN A 36 -19.93 6.22 -13.94
CA GLN A 36 -21.29 5.69 -13.83
C GLN A 36 -22.19 6.06 -15.03
N SER A 37 -21.64 6.72 -16.06
CA SER A 37 -22.42 7.26 -17.20
C SER A 37 -23.57 8.19 -16.78
N ARG A 38 -23.38 8.98 -15.72
CA ARG A 38 -24.32 10.01 -15.24
C ARG A 38 -23.70 11.39 -15.39
N SER A 39 -24.51 12.40 -15.71
CA SER A 39 -24.01 13.77 -15.88
C SER A 39 -23.40 14.36 -14.59
N GLY A 40 -23.92 13.97 -13.41
CA GLY A 40 -23.42 14.43 -12.11
C GLY A 40 -23.62 15.93 -11.84
N ALA A 41 -23.45 16.34 -10.58
CA ALA A 41 -23.51 17.75 -10.16
C ALA A 41 -22.40 18.60 -10.83
N PRO A 42 -22.53 19.95 -10.86
CA PRO A 42 -21.44 20.82 -11.27
C PRO A 42 -20.27 20.77 -10.28
N ILE A 43 -19.06 21.10 -10.74
CA ILE A 43 -17.81 21.00 -9.95
C ILE A 43 -17.85 21.92 -8.72
N TYR A 44 -18.49 23.09 -8.82
CA TYR A 44 -18.58 24.05 -7.72
C TYR A 44 -19.68 23.71 -6.69
N GLN A 45 -20.42 22.62 -6.86
CA GLN A 45 -21.52 22.24 -5.95
C GLN A 45 -21.08 22.17 -4.47
N PRO A 46 -19.91 21.62 -4.11
CA PRO A 46 -19.48 21.57 -2.70
C PRO A 46 -19.34 22.95 -2.03
N TYR A 47 -19.02 24.02 -2.79
CA TYR A 47 -19.01 25.38 -2.24
C TYR A 47 -20.42 25.84 -1.85
N ILE A 48 -21.40 25.54 -2.71
CA ILE A 48 -22.80 25.89 -2.47
C ILE A 48 -23.33 25.08 -1.29
N ASP A 49 -22.97 23.81 -1.18
CA ASP A 49 -23.38 22.93 -0.07
C ASP A 49 -22.87 23.47 1.28
N ILE A 50 -21.59 23.85 1.36
CA ILE A 50 -20.99 24.44 2.57
C ILE A 50 -21.66 25.80 2.91
N ALA A 51 -21.81 26.69 1.92
CA ALA A 51 -22.47 27.98 2.13
C ALA A 51 -23.92 27.81 2.61
N LYS A 52 -24.64 26.83 2.06
CA LYS A 52 -26.00 26.47 2.47
C LYS A 52 -26.04 25.98 3.92
N LEU A 53 -25.07 25.17 4.35
CA LEU A 53 -25.03 24.67 5.73
C LEU A 53 -24.82 25.80 6.75
N PHE A 54 -23.99 26.81 6.43
CA PHE A 54 -23.84 28.01 7.27
C PHE A 54 -25.12 28.84 7.40
N MET A 55 -26.03 28.77 6.42
CA MET A 55 -27.31 29.49 6.46
C MET A 55 -28.43 28.69 7.15
N LYS A 56 -28.19 27.44 7.55
CA LYS A 56 -29.19 26.60 8.22
C LYS A 56 -29.17 26.80 9.74
N GLY A 57 -30.32 26.58 10.38
CA GLY A 57 -30.41 26.47 11.84
C GLY A 57 -29.67 25.24 12.38
N MET A 58 -29.25 25.32 13.64
CA MET A 58 -28.64 24.21 14.38
C MET A 58 -29.65 23.57 15.31
N VAL A 59 -29.62 22.25 15.38
CA VAL A 59 -30.31 21.43 16.37
C VAL A 59 -29.23 20.73 17.19
N ILE A 60 -29.30 20.87 18.52
CA ILE A 60 -28.35 20.30 19.46
C ILE A 60 -29.14 19.38 20.39
N SER A 61 -28.63 18.17 20.64
CA SER A 61 -29.29 17.24 21.56
C SER A 61 -29.21 17.73 23.00
N GLU A 62 -30.30 17.58 23.76
CA GLU A 62 -30.34 17.92 25.18
C GLU A 62 -29.40 17.05 26.03
N THR A 63 -29.09 15.84 25.54
CA THR A 63 -28.18 14.89 26.22
C THR A 63 -26.70 15.16 25.93
N SER A 64 -26.39 16.06 24.99
CA SER A 64 -25.01 16.31 24.57
C SER A 64 -24.28 17.24 25.53
N SER A 65 -23.00 16.97 25.75
CA SER A 65 -22.13 17.83 26.57
C SER A 65 -21.52 18.96 25.74
N TRP A 66 -20.70 19.78 26.39
CA TRP A 66 -19.92 20.83 25.71
C TRP A 66 -18.98 20.29 24.62
N VAL A 67 -18.62 19.01 24.68
CA VAL A 67 -17.75 18.34 23.70
C VAL A 67 -18.37 18.38 22.30
N PHE A 68 -19.69 18.20 22.20
CA PHE A 68 -20.41 18.24 20.93
C PHE A 68 -20.22 19.57 20.18
N LEU A 69 -20.19 20.70 20.91
CA LEU A 69 -19.95 22.02 20.34
C LEU A 69 -18.47 22.29 20.07
N ALA A 70 -17.58 21.79 20.94
CA ALA A 70 -16.14 22.02 20.80
C ALA A 70 -15.52 21.22 19.65
N ALA A 71 -16.01 20.01 19.37
CA ALA A 71 -15.38 19.11 18.41
C ALA A 71 -15.31 19.64 16.96
N PRO A 72 -16.37 20.20 16.36
CA PRO A 72 -16.32 20.84 15.04
C PRO A 72 -15.31 22.00 14.97
N ILE A 73 -15.15 22.75 16.06
CA ILE A 73 -14.24 23.90 16.11
C ILE A 73 -12.79 23.42 16.21
N VAL A 74 -12.51 22.46 17.11
CA VAL A 74 -11.16 21.90 17.29
C VAL A 74 -10.70 21.16 16.04
N THR A 75 -11.59 20.44 15.38
CA THR A 75 -11.27 19.74 14.11
C THR A 75 -10.96 20.72 12.99
N PHE A 76 -11.76 21.76 12.82
CA PHE A 76 -11.48 22.81 11.85
C PHE A 76 -10.14 23.51 12.14
N ALA A 77 -9.91 23.88 13.40
CA ALA A 77 -8.67 24.53 13.82
C ALA A 77 -7.44 23.63 13.63
N SER A 78 -7.53 22.34 13.96
CA SER A 78 -6.40 21.42 13.83
C SER A 78 -6.02 21.18 12.37
N VAL A 79 -7.01 21.05 11.48
CA VAL A 79 -6.79 20.95 10.03
C VAL A 79 -6.24 22.26 9.46
N ALA A 80 -6.72 23.42 9.93
CA ALA A 80 -6.20 24.72 9.52
C ALA A 80 -4.73 24.92 9.89
N ILE A 81 -4.34 24.56 11.13
CA ILE A 81 -2.95 24.61 11.58
C ILE A 81 -2.10 23.63 10.75
N ALA A 82 -2.55 22.39 10.58
CA ALA A 82 -1.83 21.38 9.79
C ALA A 82 -1.64 21.80 8.32
N ALA A 83 -2.66 22.40 7.70
CA ALA A 83 -2.60 22.93 6.34
C ALA A 83 -1.58 24.07 6.21
N GLY A 84 -1.48 24.95 7.21
CA GLY A 84 -0.48 26.01 7.26
C GLY A 84 0.95 25.50 7.47
N MET A 85 1.13 24.32 8.07
CA MET A 85 2.45 23.74 8.35
C MET A 85 3.13 23.13 7.12
N LEU A 86 2.40 22.72 6.08
CA LEU A 86 2.99 22.13 4.87
C LEU A 86 3.96 23.14 4.19
N PRO A 87 5.07 22.75 3.57
CA PRO A 87 6.00 23.68 2.94
C PRO A 87 5.64 23.79 1.46
N LEU A 88 4.57 24.53 1.16
CA LEU A 88 4.06 24.64 -0.21
C LEU A 88 4.63 25.87 -0.90
N ILE A 89 3.98 27.02 -0.71
CA ILE A 89 4.20 28.22 -1.54
C ILE A 89 5.27 29.13 -0.91
N PHE A 90 5.32 29.18 0.42
CA PHE A 90 6.05 30.21 1.16
C PHE A 90 7.14 29.67 2.10
N SER A 91 7.32 28.35 2.18
CA SER A 91 8.33 27.71 3.04
C SER A 91 9.13 26.66 2.27
N ASN A 92 10.44 26.64 2.50
CA ASN A 92 11.40 25.85 1.73
C ASN A 92 11.76 24.51 2.38
N ALA A 93 11.41 24.27 3.65
CA ALA A 93 11.74 23.01 4.32
C ALA A 93 10.87 22.73 5.54
N ILE A 94 10.67 21.44 5.82
CA ILE A 94 10.09 20.94 7.06
C ILE A 94 11.09 20.00 7.75
N SER A 95 11.23 20.13 9.07
CA SER A 95 11.95 19.15 9.88
C SER A 95 11.10 17.89 10.08
N PRO A 96 11.72 16.70 10.23
CA PRO A 96 10.98 15.47 10.55
C PRO A 96 10.07 15.61 11.79
N SER A 97 10.50 16.36 12.80
CA SER A 97 9.69 16.66 14.00
C SER A 97 8.38 17.40 13.69
N THR A 98 8.41 18.32 12.72
CA THR A 98 7.23 19.07 12.28
C THR A 98 6.25 18.20 11.49
N LEU A 99 6.73 17.17 10.77
CA LEU A 99 5.85 16.16 10.13
C LEU A 99 5.12 15.29 11.15
N ILE A 100 5.76 14.97 12.27
CA ILE A 100 5.12 14.23 13.36
C ILE A 100 3.99 15.07 13.95
N ILE A 101 4.24 16.36 14.21
CA ILE A 101 3.21 17.29 14.70
C ILE A 101 2.05 17.40 13.70
N PHE A 102 2.34 17.48 12.39
CA PHE A 102 1.34 17.48 11.33
C PHE A 102 0.40 16.27 11.42
N ILE A 103 0.92 15.06 11.60
CA ILE A 103 0.09 13.84 11.75
C ILE A 103 -0.77 13.92 13.02
N TYR A 104 -0.17 14.29 14.16
CA TYR A 104 -0.90 14.34 15.43
C TYR A 104 -1.98 15.43 15.47
N LEU A 105 -1.88 16.51 14.68
CA LEU A 105 -2.97 17.48 14.54
C LEU A 105 -4.23 16.85 13.93
N PHE A 106 -4.10 15.94 12.96
CA PHE A 106 -5.24 15.18 12.44
C PHE A 106 -5.76 14.17 13.47
N ALA A 107 -4.87 13.55 14.25
CA ALA A 107 -5.28 12.64 15.34
C ALA A 107 -6.11 13.37 16.40
N ILE A 108 -5.75 14.61 16.77
CA ILE A 108 -6.55 15.45 17.69
C ILE A 108 -7.93 15.74 17.09
N GLY A 109 -8.00 16.10 15.80
CA GLY A 109 -9.28 16.32 15.13
C GLY A 109 -10.16 15.07 15.17
N ARG A 110 -9.61 13.91 14.78
CA ARG A 110 -10.31 12.63 14.80
C ARG A 110 -10.76 12.22 16.21
N PHE A 111 -9.92 12.44 17.21
CA PHE A 111 -10.25 12.18 18.62
C PHE A 111 -11.47 13.00 19.04
N MET A 112 -11.50 14.29 18.70
CA MET A 112 -12.63 15.16 19.03
C MET A 112 -13.91 14.78 18.28
N THR A 113 -13.84 14.44 16.98
CA THR A 113 -15.05 13.97 16.26
C THR A 113 -15.56 12.66 16.85
N ALA A 114 -14.69 11.72 17.19
CA ALA A 114 -15.06 10.45 17.80
C ALA A 114 -15.72 10.64 19.17
N LEU A 115 -15.19 11.55 19.99
CA LEU A 115 -15.79 11.86 21.28
C LEU A 115 -17.17 12.50 21.10
N SER A 116 -17.31 13.44 20.15
CA SER A 116 -18.62 14.05 19.84
C SER A 116 -19.67 13.05 19.35
N ALA A 117 -19.25 12.00 18.64
CA ALA A 117 -20.13 10.94 18.15
C ALA A 117 -20.62 10.02 19.28
N ILE A 118 -19.83 9.84 20.34
CA ILE A 118 -20.21 9.02 21.50
C ILE A 118 -21.07 9.84 22.48
N ASP A 119 -20.82 11.14 22.58
CA ASP A 119 -21.46 12.07 23.52
C ASP A 119 -22.97 12.25 23.27
N THR A 120 -23.43 12.12 22.02
CA THR A 120 -24.86 12.23 21.70
C THR A 120 -25.68 11.02 22.16
N GLY A 121 -25.02 9.91 22.52
CA GLY A 121 -25.67 8.68 22.98
C GLY A 121 -26.40 7.90 21.87
N SER A 122 -26.14 8.22 20.59
CA SER A 122 -26.73 7.48 19.47
C SER A 122 -26.07 6.11 19.28
N ALA A 123 -26.86 5.10 18.88
CA ALA A 123 -26.35 3.75 18.69
C ALA A 123 -25.28 3.66 17.57
N PHE A 124 -25.33 4.56 16.58
CA PHE A 124 -24.42 4.57 15.43
C PHE A 124 -23.10 5.27 15.71
N GLY A 125 -23.12 6.37 16.45
CA GLY A 125 -21.92 7.18 16.70
C GLY A 125 -20.81 6.39 17.36
N GLY A 126 -21.14 5.60 18.40
CA GLY A 126 -20.17 4.72 19.07
C GLY A 126 -19.61 3.59 18.18
N ILE A 127 -20.44 3.01 17.31
CA ILE A 127 -20.01 1.97 16.37
C ILE A 127 -19.07 2.55 15.31
N GLY A 128 -19.39 3.73 14.77
CA GLY A 128 -18.55 4.46 13.82
C GLY A 128 -17.21 4.86 14.44
N ALA A 129 -17.25 5.50 15.62
CA ALA A 129 -16.06 5.93 16.36
C ALA A 129 -15.12 4.77 16.68
N SER A 130 -15.64 3.62 17.15
CA SER A 130 -14.82 2.44 17.43
C SER A 130 -14.08 1.93 16.18
N ARG A 131 -14.76 1.89 15.02
CA ARG A 131 -14.15 1.45 13.76
C ARG A 131 -13.11 2.42 13.24
N GLU A 132 -13.38 3.73 13.30
CA GLU A 132 -12.44 4.77 12.89
C GLU A 132 -11.18 4.76 13.76
N MET A 133 -11.32 4.57 15.08
CA MET A 133 -10.18 4.44 16.00
C MET A 133 -9.32 3.21 15.70
N LEU A 134 -9.93 2.06 15.37
CA LEU A 134 -9.21 0.86 14.95
C LEU A 134 -8.41 1.08 13.66
N PHE A 135 -8.94 1.86 12.72
CA PHE A 135 -8.21 2.23 11.51
C PHE A 135 -7.06 3.18 11.81
N SER A 136 -7.31 4.24 12.60
CA SER A 136 -6.30 5.22 13.02
C SER A 136 -5.07 4.54 13.64
N ALA A 137 -5.31 3.62 14.58
CA ALA A 137 -4.24 2.90 15.28
C ALA A 137 -3.31 2.10 14.34
N LEU A 138 -3.83 1.65 13.19
CA LEU A 138 -3.05 0.94 12.17
C LEU A 138 -2.43 1.89 11.12
N ILE A 139 -3.04 3.04 10.85
CA ILE A 139 -2.56 4.04 9.88
C ILE A 139 -1.33 4.77 10.42
N GLU A 140 -1.33 5.15 11.71
CA GLU A 140 -0.26 5.93 12.32
C GLU A 140 1.13 5.28 12.15
N PRO A 141 1.35 3.99 12.47
CA PRO A 141 2.64 3.33 12.24
C PRO A 141 3.10 3.36 10.77
N VAL A 142 2.18 3.32 9.81
CA VAL A 142 2.50 3.40 8.37
C VAL A 142 3.04 4.79 8.01
N LEU A 143 2.40 5.84 8.53
CA LEU A 143 2.83 7.22 8.31
C LEU A 143 4.20 7.47 8.96
N PHE A 144 4.42 6.97 10.18
CA PHE A 144 5.71 7.05 10.86
C PHE A 144 6.82 6.31 10.12
N GLY A 145 6.59 5.06 9.70
CA GLY A 145 7.57 4.30 8.92
C GLY A 145 7.96 5.05 7.65
N THR A 146 7.00 5.74 7.02
CA THR A 146 7.25 6.49 5.79
C THR A 146 8.07 7.76 6.08
N ILE A 147 7.80 8.48 7.16
CA ILE A 147 8.60 9.63 7.58
C ILE A 147 10.04 9.20 7.90
N ILE A 148 10.21 8.08 8.59
CA ILE A 148 11.52 7.51 8.92
C ILE A 148 12.28 7.12 7.64
N PHE A 149 11.60 6.53 6.66
CA PHE A 149 12.20 6.30 5.33
C PHE A 149 12.70 7.61 4.71
N PHE A 150 11.88 8.66 4.66
CA PHE A 150 12.28 9.93 4.06
C PHE A 150 13.39 10.67 4.83
N SER A 151 13.48 10.49 6.15
CA SER A 151 14.55 11.11 6.94
C SER A 151 15.94 10.53 6.65
N THR A 152 16.02 9.34 6.05
CA THR A 152 17.31 8.77 5.61
C THR A 152 17.94 9.51 4.42
N PHE A 153 17.18 10.33 3.69
CA PHE A 153 17.68 11.14 2.57
C PHE A 153 18.33 12.47 3.02
N GLY A 154 18.26 12.81 4.32
CA GLY A 154 18.87 14.01 4.90
C GLY A 154 18.21 14.44 6.23
N GLY A 155 18.96 15.17 7.08
CA GLY A 155 18.53 15.58 8.44
C GLY A 155 17.45 16.69 8.49
N THR A 156 17.12 17.27 7.34
CA THR A 156 15.86 17.98 7.12
C THR A 156 15.12 17.20 6.04
N VAL A 157 13.81 17.39 5.86
CA VAL A 157 13.14 16.88 4.66
C VAL A 157 13.12 18.02 3.62
N PRO A 158 14.23 18.46 2.98
CA PRO A 158 14.09 19.28 1.81
C PRO A 158 13.67 18.36 0.68
N LEU A 159 12.47 18.62 0.19
CA LEU A 159 12.01 18.27 -1.15
C LEU A 159 13.07 18.53 -2.22
N VAL A 160 13.93 19.53 -2.01
CA VAL A 160 15.04 19.89 -2.89
C VAL A 160 16.29 19.02 -2.68
N ALA A 161 16.53 18.47 -1.48
CA ALA A 161 17.71 17.63 -1.23
C ALA A 161 17.53 16.19 -1.74
N LEU A 162 16.29 15.69 -1.85
CA LEU A 162 16.02 14.45 -2.59
C LEU A 162 16.50 14.53 -4.05
N SER A 163 16.45 15.70 -4.67
CA SER A 163 16.95 15.89 -6.03
C SER A 163 18.46 16.15 -6.12
N ALA A 164 19.06 16.70 -5.06
CA ALA A 164 20.49 17.05 -5.01
C ALA A 164 21.37 15.89 -4.52
N ASN A 165 20.83 15.02 -3.65
CA ASN A 165 21.55 13.88 -3.06
C ASN A 165 21.25 12.55 -3.78
N VAL A 166 20.36 12.54 -4.78
CA VAL A 166 20.13 11.34 -5.61
C VAL A 166 21.02 11.42 -6.85
N PRO A 167 21.93 10.45 -7.05
CA PRO A 167 22.69 10.36 -8.29
C PRO A 167 21.74 10.36 -9.49
N ASN A 168 21.97 11.23 -10.48
CA ASN A 168 21.12 11.47 -11.67
C ASN A 168 19.84 12.31 -11.46
N GLY A 169 19.72 13.03 -10.34
CA GLY A 169 18.60 13.94 -10.09
C GLY A 169 17.26 13.22 -9.90
N TYR A 170 16.14 13.92 -10.12
CA TYR A 170 14.79 13.38 -9.88
C TYR A 170 14.46 12.11 -10.69
N LEU A 171 15.01 11.96 -11.90
CA LEU A 171 14.83 10.76 -12.71
C LEU A 171 15.49 9.53 -12.08
N GLY A 172 16.64 9.72 -11.41
CA GLY A 172 17.26 8.67 -10.58
C GLY A 172 16.45 8.34 -9.33
N ALA A 173 15.73 9.32 -8.77
CA ALA A 173 14.89 9.12 -7.58
C ALA A 173 13.61 8.34 -7.92
N ILE A 174 12.96 8.63 -9.06
CA ILE A 174 11.84 7.81 -9.52
C ILE A 174 12.30 6.41 -9.93
N ALA A 175 13.54 6.26 -10.40
CA ALA A 175 14.09 4.94 -10.67
C ALA A 175 14.37 4.14 -9.38
N SER A 176 14.38 4.77 -8.20
CA SER A 176 14.62 4.07 -6.95
C SER A 176 13.38 3.25 -6.52
N PRO A 177 13.52 1.93 -6.36
CA PRO A 177 12.38 1.04 -6.07
C PRO A 177 11.79 1.27 -4.68
N GLU A 178 12.65 1.65 -3.74
CA GLU A 178 12.32 2.00 -2.36
C GLU A 178 11.32 3.17 -2.26
N LEU A 179 11.42 4.15 -3.17
CA LEU A 179 10.49 5.28 -3.22
C LEU A 179 9.08 4.82 -3.58
N TRP A 180 8.92 3.89 -4.53
CA TRP A 180 7.62 3.38 -4.96
C TRP A 180 6.94 2.54 -3.88
N LEU A 181 7.70 1.79 -3.09
CA LEU A 181 7.16 1.03 -1.95
C LEU A 181 6.65 1.98 -0.86
N ALA A 182 7.44 3.00 -0.52
CA ALA A 182 7.02 4.06 0.38
C ALA A 182 5.80 4.81 -0.16
N ALA A 183 5.77 5.11 -1.46
CA ALA A 183 4.64 5.74 -2.16
C ALA A 183 3.35 4.92 -2.04
N ALA A 184 3.43 3.62 -2.30
CA ALA A 184 2.29 2.72 -2.18
C ALA A 184 1.80 2.66 -0.72
N ALA A 185 2.72 2.56 0.24
CA ALA A 185 2.40 2.51 1.67
C ALA A 185 1.67 3.78 2.14
N ILE A 186 2.20 4.96 1.81
CA ILE A 186 1.58 6.21 2.22
C ILE A 186 0.28 6.48 1.47
N PHE A 187 0.18 6.09 0.20
CA PHE A 187 -1.05 6.32 -0.57
C PHE A 187 -2.21 5.46 -0.01
N ILE A 188 -1.95 4.20 0.33
CA ILE A 188 -2.93 3.34 1.03
C ILE A 188 -3.33 3.95 2.38
N ALA A 189 -2.37 4.46 3.16
CA ALA A 189 -2.64 5.15 4.42
C ALA A 189 -3.51 6.41 4.23
N ILE A 190 -3.25 7.21 3.20
CA ILE A 190 -4.02 8.41 2.85
C ILE A 190 -5.46 8.05 2.49
N LEU A 191 -5.69 7.00 1.69
CA LEU A 191 -7.04 6.54 1.35
C LEU A 191 -7.83 6.15 2.60
N ALA A 192 -7.18 5.49 3.55
CA ALA A 192 -7.78 5.12 4.82
C ALA A 192 -8.09 6.35 5.70
N GLU A 193 -7.12 7.27 5.80
CA GLU A 193 -7.21 8.49 6.61
C GLU A 193 -8.28 9.47 6.10
N THR A 194 -8.55 9.45 4.79
CA THR A 194 -9.58 10.28 4.14
C THR A 194 -10.92 9.58 3.97
N GLY A 195 -11.09 8.36 4.52
CA GLY A 195 -12.34 7.61 4.48
C GLY A 195 -12.79 7.23 3.06
N ARG A 196 -11.85 7.00 2.15
CA ARG A 196 -12.14 6.66 0.74
C ARG A 196 -12.11 5.17 0.48
N LEU A 197 -12.70 4.75 -0.63
CA LEU A 197 -12.71 3.34 -1.01
C LEU A 197 -11.26 2.87 -1.23
N PRO A 198 -10.91 1.67 -0.77
CA PRO A 198 -11.80 0.59 -0.32
C PRO A 198 -12.17 0.59 1.18
N PHE A 199 -11.77 1.59 1.95
CA PHE A 199 -11.93 1.64 3.41
C PHE A 199 -13.35 2.04 3.85
N ASP A 200 -13.79 3.21 3.40
CA ASP A 200 -15.15 3.68 3.61
C ASP A 200 -15.70 4.36 2.34
N ASN A 201 -17.02 4.58 2.31
CA ASN A 201 -17.67 5.30 1.23
C ASN A 201 -18.49 6.45 1.82
N PRO A 202 -18.07 7.72 1.65
CA PRO A 202 -18.79 8.86 2.19
C PRO A 202 -20.16 9.08 1.53
N ALA A 203 -20.48 8.37 0.45
CA ALA A 203 -21.80 8.42 -0.18
C ALA A 203 -22.78 7.36 0.35
N THR A 204 -22.35 6.49 1.28
CA THR A 204 -23.18 5.39 1.79
C THR A 204 -23.79 5.76 3.13
N HIS A 205 -25.10 6.05 3.14
CA HIS A 205 -25.89 6.28 4.35
C HIS A 205 -26.61 5.00 4.83
N LEU A 206 -25.95 3.84 4.70
CA LEU A 206 -26.49 2.58 5.22
C LEU A 206 -26.01 2.37 6.66
N GLU A 207 -26.90 2.63 7.60
CA GLU A 207 -26.78 2.56 9.08
C GLU A 207 -25.70 1.61 9.62
N LEU A 208 -25.72 0.34 9.24
CA LEU A 208 -24.79 -0.68 9.79
C LEU A 208 -23.36 -0.63 9.22
N THR A 209 -23.18 -0.02 8.05
CA THR A 209 -21.88 0.00 7.36
C THR A 209 -21.17 1.34 7.45
N MET A 210 -21.83 2.40 7.93
CA MET A 210 -21.22 3.71 8.10
C MET A 210 -20.04 3.65 9.07
N VAL A 211 -18.95 4.35 8.73
CA VAL A 211 -17.82 4.59 9.64
C VAL A 211 -17.69 6.09 9.86
N HIS A 212 -17.21 6.83 8.85
CA HIS A 212 -17.02 8.26 8.96
C HIS A 212 -18.34 9.01 9.05
N GLU A 213 -19.31 8.63 8.21
CA GLU A 213 -20.63 9.26 8.19
C GLU A 213 -21.35 9.10 9.54
N ALA A 214 -21.20 7.93 10.19
CA ALA A 214 -21.79 7.64 11.49
C ALA A 214 -21.32 8.60 12.59
N MET A 215 -20.10 9.13 12.48
CA MET A 215 -19.54 10.06 13.48
C MET A 215 -20.13 11.46 13.38
N ILE A 216 -20.66 11.85 12.21
CA ILE A 216 -21.14 13.20 11.95
C ILE A 216 -22.67 13.29 11.86
N LEU A 217 -23.39 12.17 12.00
CA LEU A 217 -24.85 12.08 11.81
C LEU A 217 -25.66 13.09 12.61
N ASP A 218 -25.26 13.35 13.86
CA ASP A 218 -26.01 14.19 14.78
C ASP A 218 -25.69 15.68 14.62
N HIS A 219 -24.66 16.04 13.84
CA HIS A 219 -24.25 17.42 13.59
C HIS A 219 -25.16 18.10 12.56
N SER A 220 -25.51 19.37 12.80
CA SER A 220 -26.40 20.13 11.92
C SER A 220 -25.96 21.59 11.75
N GLY A 221 -26.42 22.22 10.66
CA GLY A 221 -26.16 23.63 10.37
C GLY A 221 -24.67 24.00 10.25
N PRO A 222 -24.26 25.16 10.79
CA PRO A 222 -22.87 25.62 10.81
C PRO A 222 -21.83 24.63 11.36
N LEU A 223 -22.16 23.82 12.38
CA LEU A 223 -21.20 22.86 12.94
C LEU A 223 -20.86 21.76 11.93
N LEU A 224 -21.87 21.25 11.22
CA LEU A 224 -21.65 20.32 10.12
C LEU A 224 -20.86 20.97 8.98
N ALA A 225 -21.10 22.25 8.69
CA ALA A 225 -20.36 22.99 7.67
C ALA A 225 -18.85 23.03 7.98
N LEU A 226 -18.48 23.26 9.25
CA LEU A 226 -17.09 23.25 9.70
C LEU A 226 -16.45 21.87 9.51
N ILE A 227 -17.14 20.79 9.90
CA ILE A 227 -16.61 19.43 9.74
C ILE A 227 -16.44 19.07 8.26
N GLU A 228 -17.43 19.33 7.41
CA GLU A 228 -17.36 19.04 5.98
C GLU A 228 -16.25 19.82 5.27
N TRP A 229 -16.08 21.09 5.65
CA TRP A 229 -15.01 21.92 5.10
C TRP A 229 -13.63 21.44 5.58
N ALA A 230 -13.50 21.08 6.86
CA ALA A 230 -12.28 20.49 7.41
C ALA A 230 -11.95 19.14 6.76
N ASN A 231 -12.93 18.26 6.52
CA ASN A 231 -12.73 16.99 5.81
C ASN A 231 -12.29 17.21 4.35
N SER A 232 -12.87 18.20 3.68
CA SER A 232 -12.43 18.59 2.33
C SER A 232 -10.98 19.09 2.33
N ALA A 233 -10.61 19.93 3.31
CA ALA A 233 -9.26 20.44 3.47
C ALA A 233 -8.25 19.34 3.85
N LYS A 234 -8.66 18.37 4.66
CA LYS A 234 -7.88 17.17 5.02
C LYS A 234 -7.43 16.40 3.78
N ILE A 235 -8.31 16.20 2.80
CA ILE A 235 -7.97 15.53 1.52
C ILE A 235 -6.84 16.27 0.80
N VAL A 236 -6.97 17.60 0.65
CA VAL A 236 -5.96 18.41 -0.02
C VAL A 236 -4.64 18.43 0.77
N ALA A 237 -4.69 18.49 2.10
CA ALA A 237 -3.51 18.45 2.94
C ALA A 237 -2.74 17.12 2.80
N PHE A 238 -3.43 15.98 2.80
CA PHE A 238 -2.79 14.67 2.59
C PHE A 238 -2.30 14.45 1.16
N PHE A 239 -3.03 14.89 0.14
CA PHE A 239 -2.52 14.89 -1.24
C PHE A 239 -1.33 15.82 -1.41
N GLY A 240 -1.35 16.98 -0.73
CA GLY A 240 -0.21 17.89 -0.66
C GLY A 240 1.00 17.22 -0.04
N PHE A 241 0.83 16.59 1.13
CA PHE A 241 1.87 15.81 1.80
C PHE A 241 2.44 14.71 0.90
N PHE A 242 1.58 13.97 0.17
CA PHE A 242 2.02 12.98 -0.81
C PHE A 242 2.82 13.59 -1.96
N ALA A 243 2.30 14.66 -2.57
CA ALA A 243 2.93 15.35 -3.69
C ALA A 243 4.29 15.94 -3.29
N ILE A 244 4.37 16.45 -2.06
CA ILE A 244 5.60 16.93 -1.44
C ILE A 244 6.64 15.79 -1.40
N LEU A 245 6.28 14.62 -0.89
CA LEU A 245 7.22 13.50 -0.75
C LEU A 245 7.61 12.84 -2.09
N MET A 246 6.70 12.82 -3.07
CA MET A 246 6.87 12.05 -4.32
C MET A 246 7.26 12.88 -5.54
N LEU A 247 6.83 14.14 -5.60
CA LEU A 247 6.88 14.99 -6.80
C LEU A 247 7.53 16.35 -6.49
N PRO A 248 8.81 16.39 -6.07
CA PRO A 248 9.55 17.63 -5.79
C PRO A 248 9.74 18.54 -7.01
N MET A 249 9.36 18.10 -8.23
CA MET A 249 9.49 18.89 -9.47
C MET A 249 8.86 20.28 -9.37
N HIS A 250 7.74 20.45 -8.66
CA HIS A 250 7.08 21.75 -8.52
C HIS A 250 8.02 22.81 -7.97
N GLN A 251 8.87 22.44 -7.00
CA GLN A 251 9.78 23.36 -6.37
C GLN A 251 11.01 23.63 -7.24
N GLN A 252 11.44 22.71 -8.10
CA GLN A 252 12.65 22.89 -8.91
C GLN A 252 12.42 23.73 -10.17
N PHE A 253 11.27 23.56 -10.84
CA PHE A 253 11.01 24.18 -12.14
C PHE A 253 10.28 25.54 -12.04
N PHE A 254 9.59 25.82 -10.93
CA PHE A 254 8.72 26.98 -10.80
C PHE A 254 9.12 27.97 -9.69
N THR A 255 10.37 27.92 -9.23
CA THR A 255 10.96 28.80 -8.19
C THR A 255 10.84 30.31 -8.46
N GLY A 256 10.56 30.73 -9.70
CA GLY A 256 10.56 32.14 -10.11
C GLY A 256 9.28 32.92 -9.82
N SER A 257 8.12 32.28 -9.61
CA SER A 257 6.90 33.01 -9.21
C SER A 257 5.95 32.16 -8.34
N PRO A 258 5.47 32.69 -7.19
CA PRO A 258 4.53 31.98 -6.31
C PRO A 258 3.24 31.53 -7.02
N LEU A 259 2.81 32.26 -8.05
CA LEU A 259 1.58 31.97 -8.79
C LEU A 259 1.72 30.72 -9.68
N LEU A 260 2.86 30.60 -10.39
CA LEU A 260 3.15 29.40 -11.21
C LEU A 260 3.32 28.18 -10.32
N PHE A 261 3.97 28.33 -9.18
CA PHE A 261 4.10 27.26 -8.20
C PHE A 261 2.72 26.80 -7.69
N ALA A 262 1.87 27.74 -7.28
CA ALA A 262 0.52 27.43 -6.81
C ALA A 262 -0.31 26.73 -7.89
N ALA A 263 -0.21 27.16 -9.15
CA ALA A 263 -0.89 26.52 -10.28
C ALA A 263 -0.40 25.09 -10.55
N ALA A 264 0.91 24.87 -10.54
CA ALA A 264 1.51 23.56 -10.74
C ALA A 264 1.14 22.60 -9.58
N PHE A 265 1.17 23.09 -8.35
CA PHE A 265 0.71 22.34 -7.18
C PHE A 265 -0.78 21.99 -7.28
N SER A 266 -1.65 22.95 -7.63
CA SER A 266 -3.08 22.66 -7.84
C SER A 266 -3.30 21.61 -8.93
N ALA A 267 -2.53 21.65 -10.01
CA ALA A 267 -2.62 20.65 -11.08
C ALA A 267 -2.30 19.23 -10.58
N THR A 268 -1.31 19.06 -9.70
CA THR A 268 -1.00 17.73 -9.15
C THR A 268 -1.97 17.24 -8.10
N ILE A 269 -2.52 18.13 -7.28
CA ILE A 269 -3.64 17.77 -6.39
C ILE A 269 -4.84 17.30 -7.21
N ILE A 270 -5.15 17.99 -8.32
CA ILE A 270 -6.23 17.59 -9.23
C ILE A 270 -5.93 16.22 -9.86
N ALA A 271 -4.70 15.97 -10.30
CA ALA A 271 -4.30 14.66 -10.83
C ALA A 271 -4.48 13.53 -9.80
N LEU A 272 -4.02 13.73 -8.56
CA LEU A 272 -4.20 12.76 -7.46
C LEU A 272 -5.68 12.54 -7.12
N ALA A 273 -6.51 13.58 -7.21
CA ALA A 273 -7.94 13.50 -7.02
C ALA A 273 -8.62 12.66 -8.12
N ILE A 274 -8.21 12.81 -9.38
CA ILE A 274 -8.72 12.00 -10.50
C ILE A 274 -8.31 10.53 -10.34
N ILE A 275 -7.05 10.27 -9.98
CA ILE A 275 -6.55 8.91 -9.69
C ILE A 275 -7.36 8.28 -8.57
N THR A 276 -7.54 8.99 -7.45
CA THR A 276 -8.33 8.51 -6.31
C THR A 276 -9.78 8.24 -6.69
N ALA A 277 -10.43 9.15 -7.42
CA ALA A 277 -11.81 8.96 -7.86
C ALA A 277 -11.96 7.78 -8.85
N THR A 278 -10.94 7.50 -9.66
CA THR A 278 -10.89 6.33 -10.54
C THR A 278 -10.79 5.05 -9.73
N ILE A 279 -9.91 5.01 -8.72
CA ILE A 279 -9.80 3.87 -7.79
C ILE A 279 -11.13 3.65 -7.08
N GLU A 280 -11.77 4.71 -6.57
CA GLU A 280 -13.09 4.63 -5.93
C GLU A 280 -14.20 4.10 -6.87
N SER A 281 -14.05 4.29 -8.18
CA SER A 281 -15.04 3.85 -9.16
C SER A 281 -14.89 2.38 -9.57
N VAL A 282 -13.68 1.81 -9.41
CA VAL A 282 -13.36 0.43 -9.80
C VAL A 282 -13.27 -0.50 -8.59
N THR A 283 -13.15 0.03 -7.38
CA THR A 283 -12.99 -0.77 -6.15
C THR A 283 -14.27 -0.82 -5.30
N PRO A 284 -14.68 -2.02 -4.84
CA PRO A 284 -15.76 -2.15 -3.87
C PRO A 284 -15.25 -1.87 -2.44
N LYS A 285 -16.17 -1.51 -1.55
CA LYS A 285 -15.88 -1.40 -0.11
C LYS A 285 -15.46 -2.74 0.46
N LEU A 286 -14.35 -2.76 1.20
CA LEU A 286 -13.87 -3.96 1.89
C LEU A 286 -14.64 -4.17 3.21
N ARG A 287 -14.83 -5.43 3.57
CA ARG A 287 -15.34 -5.80 4.90
C ARG A 287 -14.30 -5.41 5.97
N LEU A 288 -14.77 -5.04 7.17
CA LEU A 288 -13.95 -4.53 8.27
C LEU A 288 -12.66 -5.34 8.52
N PHE A 289 -12.76 -6.67 8.64
CA PHE A 289 -11.60 -7.53 8.89
C PHE A 289 -10.59 -7.63 7.73
N LYS A 290 -10.97 -7.22 6.50
CA LYS A 290 -10.05 -7.13 5.36
C LYS A 290 -9.29 -5.81 5.35
N ILE A 291 -9.83 -4.76 5.97
CA ILE A 291 -9.19 -3.45 6.07
C ILE A 291 -7.91 -3.55 6.91
N SER A 292 -7.96 -4.19 8.07
CA SER A 292 -6.78 -4.37 8.93
C SER A 292 -5.64 -5.09 8.20
N LYS A 293 -5.95 -6.06 7.33
CA LYS A 293 -4.96 -6.77 6.52
C LYS A 293 -4.28 -5.85 5.50
N LEU A 294 -5.05 -4.96 4.87
CA LEU A 294 -4.52 -3.98 3.91
C LEU A 294 -3.63 -2.94 4.60
N LEU A 295 -3.99 -2.48 5.81
CA LEU A 295 -3.17 -1.54 6.57
C LEU A 295 -1.88 -2.17 7.09
N ILE A 296 -1.93 -3.42 7.56
CA ILE A 296 -0.71 -4.16 7.93
C ILE A 296 0.18 -4.37 6.71
N PHE A 297 -0.38 -4.69 5.55
CA PHE A 297 0.39 -4.76 4.31
C PHE A 297 1.09 -3.43 4.00
N SER A 298 0.38 -2.32 4.14
CA SER A 298 0.93 -0.97 4.00
C SER A 298 2.09 -0.69 4.96
N LEU A 299 1.96 -1.14 6.22
CA LEU A 299 3.02 -1.02 7.23
C LEU A 299 4.28 -1.76 6.82
N VAL A 300 4.12 -2.99 6.32
CA VAL A 300 5.25 -3.79 5.85
C VAL A 300 5.92 -3.15 4.65
N LEU A 301 5.17 -2.60 3.69
CA LEU A 301 5.74 -1.88 2.55
C LEU A 301 6.58 -0.68 2.99
N SER A 302 6.10 0.09 3.97
CA SER A 302 6.80 1.24 4.54
C SER A 302 8.13 0.82 5.20
N PHE A 303 8.09 -0.23 6.03
CA PHE A 303 9.28 -0.74 6.70
C PHE A 303 10.27 -1.37 5.71
N LEU A 304 9.77 -2.06 4.69
CA LEU A 304 10.59 -2.62 3.62
C LEU A 304 11.34 -1.52 2.87
N ALA A 305 10.68 -0.43 2.49
CA ALA A 305 11.33 0.72 1.86
C ALA A 305 12.49 1.27 2.70
N PHE A 306 12.27 1.40 4.01
CA PHE A 306 13.29 1.85 4.97
C PHE A 306 14.50 0.91 5.05
N LEU A 307 14.27 -0.40 5.18
CA LEU A 307 15.35 -1.38 5.27
C LEU A 307 16.20 -1.45 4.01
N ILE A 308 15.53 -1.39 2.85
CA ILE A 308 16.21 -1.36 1.55
C ILE A 308 17.13 -0.14 1.48
N ARG A 309 16.62 1.02 1.90
CA ARG A 309 17.40 2.26 1.86
C ARG A 309 18.63 2.23 2.77
N ILE A 310 18.52 1.65 3.96
CA ILE A 310 19.65 1.54 4.90
C ILE A 310 20.69 0.53 4.42
N SER A 311 20.24 -0.59 3.87
CA SER A 311 21.13 -1.64 3.35
C SER A 311 21.76 -1.26 2.01
N GLY A 312 21.12 -0.36 1.26
CA GLY A 312 21.59 0.15 -0.01
C GLY A 312 22.71 1.17 0.12
N GLY A 313 23.96 0.70 0.07
CA GLY A 313 25.07 1.52 -0.44
C GLY A 313 24.79 1.97 -1.88
N ALA A 314 25.46 3.04 -2.34
CA ALA A 314 25.21 3.90 -3.50
C ALA A 314 24.99 3.27 -4.91
N GLU A 315 24.75 1.96 -5.04
CA GLU A 315 24.48 1.23 -6.30
C GLU A 315 22.98 0.98 -6.56
N SER A 316 22.08 1.73 -5.91
CA SER A 316 20.61 1.59 -5.95
C SER A 316 19.94 1.91 -7.31
N GLY A 317 20.72 2.16 -8.37
CA GLY A 317 20.23 2.63 -9.67
C GLY A 317 20.21 1.61 -10.80
N SER A 318 20.58 0.35 -10.55
CA SER A 318 20.59 -0.68 -11.62
C SER A 318 19.18 -1.28 -11.83
N ALA A 319 18.82 -1.53 -13.09
CA ALA A 319 17.51 -2.09 -13.45
C ALA A 319 17.27 -3.49 -12.84
N GLU A 320 18.31 -4.29 -12.67
CA GLU A 320 18.24 -5.62 -12.05
C GLU A 320 17.83 -5.53 -10.57
N VAL A 321 18.37 -4.54 -9.85
CA VAL A 321 17.99 -4.22 -8.48
C VAL A 321 16.51 -3.85 -8.43
N PHE A 322 16.03 -2.95 -9.30
CA PHE A 322 14.60 -2.61 -9.42
C PHE A 322 13.71 -3.84 -9.60
N LEU A 323 14.05 -4.72 -10.53
CA LEU A 323 13.28 -5.92 -10.82
C LEU A 323 13.29 -6.93 -9.67
N SER A 324 14.39 -7.07 -8.94
CA SER A 324 14.46 -7.93 -7.75
C SER A 324 13.48 -7.48 -6.66
N PHE A 325 13.19 -6.18 -6.57
CA PHE A 325 12.14 -5.67 -5.70
C PHE A 325 10.74 -5.92 -6.22
N VAL A 326 10.52 -5.85 -7.53
CA VAL A 326 9.23 -6.28 -8.12
C VAL A 326 8.97 -7.75 -7.78
N MET A 327 10.00 -8.59 -7.77
CA MET A 327 9.89 -9.98 -7.32
C MET A 327 9.55 -10.10 -5.82
N LEU A 328 10.13 -9.27 -4.95
CA LEU A 328 9.78 -9.24 -3.53
C LEU A 328 8.34 -8.78 -3.31
N PHE A 329 7.94 -7.69 -3.96
CA PHE A 329 6.58 -7.15 -3.87
C PHE A 329 5.54 -8.17 -4.34
N THR A 330 5.79 -8.85 -5.46
CA THR A 330 4.92 -9.93 -5.95
C THR A 330 4.86 -11.12 -4.99
N SER A 331 5.98 -11.48 -4.34
CA SER A 331 6.00 -12.52 -3.29
C SER A 331 5.12 -12.15 -2.10
N MET A 332 5.16 -10.89 -1.65
CA MET A 332 4.29 -10.41 -0.58
C MET A 332 2.83 -10.33 -1.03
N TYR A 333 2.58 -9.88 -2.25
CA TYR A 333 1.23 -9.77 -2.79
C TYR A 333 0.57 -11.15 -3.02
N PHE A 334 1.36 -12.19 -3.31
CA PHE A 334 0.90 -13.57 -3.39
C PHE A 334 0.16 -14.01 -2.12
N ILE A 335 0.63 -13.58 -0.95
CA ILE A 335 0.04 -13.87 0.37
C ILE A 335 -1.34 -13.18 0.53
N PHE A 336 -1.56 -12.04 -0.13
CA PHE A 336 -2.86 -11.35 -0.10
C PHE A 336 -3.89 -12.00 -1.02
N SER A 337 -3.44 -12.66 -2.10
CA SER A 337 -4.32 -13.15 -3.14
C SER A 337 -5.19 -14.33 -2.68
N ALA A 338 -6.51 -14.17 -2.80
CA ALA A 338 -7.47 -15.14 -2.30
C ALA A 338 -7.72 -16.31 -3.28
N THR A 339 -7.63 -16.04 -4.59
CA THR A 339 -7.99 -17.02 -5.62
C THR A 339 -6.76 -17.69 -6.22
N PHE A 340 -6.85 -18.98 -6.52
CA PHE A 340 -5.79 -19.72 -7.20
C PHE A 340 -5.37 -19.07 -8.52
N LYS A 341 -6.33 -18.60 -9.32
CA LYS A 341 -6.04 -17.92 -10.59
C LYS A 341 -5.18 -16.68 -10.39
N ARG A 342 -5.49 -15.85 -9.39
CA ARG A 342 -4.72 -14.63 -9.12
C ARG A 342 -3.33 -14.95 -8.57
N ARG A 343 -3.19 -16.00 -7.76
CA ARG A 343 -1.88 -16.53 -7.33
C ARG A 343 -1.02 -16.96 -8.52
N LEU A 344 -1.62 -17.67 -9.47
CA LEU A 344 -0.92 -18.12 -10.66
C LEU A 344 -0.49 -16.93 -11.53
N GLU A 345 -1.36 -15.93 -11.72
CA GLU A 345 -1.01 -14.69 -12.41
C GLU A 345 0.17 -13.97 -11.73
N ILE A 346 0.19 -13.91 -10.40
CA ILE A 346 1.30 -13.32 -9.63
C ILE A 346 2.59 -14.12 -9.83
N PHE A 347 2.53 -15.45 -9.81
CA PHE A 347 3.68 -16.31 -10.10
C PHE A 347 4.23 -16.10 -11.52
N VAL A 348 3.34 -15.93 -12.51
CA VAL A 348 3.74 -15.62 -13.89
C VAL A 348 4.45 -14.27 -13.96
N VAL A 349 3.92 -13.23 -13.31
CA VAL A 349 4.56 -11.90 -13.25
C VAL A 349 5.92 -11.99 -12.54
N GLN A 350 6.03 -12.77 -11.47
CA GLN A 350 7.30 -12.97 -10.76
C GLN A 350 8.33 -13.72 -11.63
N SER A 351 7.91 -14.73 -12.37
CA SER A 351 8.81 -15.49 -13.26
C SER A 351 9.21 -14.67 -14.49
N ALA A 352 8.33 -13.81 -15.00
CA ALA A 352 8.61 -12.86 -16.06
C ALA A 352 9.65 -11.81 -15.64
N THR A 353 9.53 -11.30 -14.42
CA THR A 353 10.51 -10.34 -13.87
C THR A 353 11.86 -10.99 -13.64
N LEU A 354 11.91 -12.24 -13.17
CA LEU A 354 13.14 -13.03 -13.11
C LEU A 354 13.78 -13.20 -14.50
N ALA A 355 13.00 -13.56 -15.51
CA ALA A 355 13.51 -13.68 -16.89
C ALA A 355 14.08 -12.34 -17.40
N LEU A 356 13.47 -11.20 -17.03
CA LEU A 356 13.98 -9.88 -17.40
C LEU A 356 15.33 -9.58 -16.71
N ILE A 357 15.49 -9.94 -15.43
CA ILE A 357 16.79 -9.84 -14.72
C ILE A 357 17.84 -10.67 -15.45
N LEU A 358 17.53 -11.93 -15.76
CA LEU A 358 18.45 -12.82 -16.46
C LEU A 358 18.82 -12.29 -17.86
N ALA A 359 17.85 -11.70 -18.58
CA ALA A 359 18.11 -11.08 -19.88
C ALA A 359 19.08 -9.89 -19.76
N LEU A 360 18.95 -9.07 -18.73
CA LEU A 360 19.89 -7.96 -18.48
C LEU A 360 21.31 -8.45 -18.16
N VAL A 361 21.42 -9.52 -17.36
CA VAL A 361 22.70 -10.18 -17.07
C VAL A 361 23.35 -10.73 -18.34
N VAL A 362 22.57 -11.38 -19.21
CA VAL A 362 23.03 -11.86 -20.52
C VAL A 362 23.52 -10.70 -21.39
N MET A 363 22.75 -9.61 -21.48
CA MET A 363 23.10 -8.44 -22.29
C MET A 363 24.40 -7.75 -21.82
N ARG A 364 24.71 -7.83 -20.52
CA ARG A 364 25.95 -7.29 -19.96
C ARG A 364 27.17 -8.21 -20.15
N GLY A 365 26.97 -9.44 -20.63
CA GLY A 365 28.04 -10.42 -20.80
C GLY A 365 28.64 -10.92 -19.48
N SER A 366 28.01 -10.65 -18.34
CA SER A 366 28.51 -11.03 -17.01
C SER A 366 28.17 -12.47 -16.60
N GLY A 367 27.33 -13.16 -17.37
CA GLY A 367 26.80 -14.48 -17.04
C GLY A 367 27.53 -15.69 -17.62
N GLY A 368 28.54 -15.48 -18.49
CA GLY A 368 29.19 -16.55 -19.24
C GLY A 368 28.30 -17.18 -20.33
N ASP A 369 28.81 -18.20 -21.02
CA ASP A 369 28.11 -18.85 -22.14
C ASP A 369 26.79 -19.52 -21.73
N ASP A 370 26.68 -19.92 -20.45
CA ASP A 370 25.56 -20.66 -19.90
C ASP A 370 24.36 -19.77 -19.53
N ALA A 371 24.54 -18.44 -19.45
CA ALA A 371 23.46 -17.53 -19.03
C ALA A 371 22.27 -17.49 -20.00
N LEU A 372 22.53 -17.73 -21.29
CA LEU A 372 21.47 -17.86 -22.30
C LEU A 372 20.57 -19.07 -22.03
N TRP A 373 21.16 -20.17 -21.58
CA TRP A 373 20.41 -21.37 -21.21
C TRP A 373 19.51 -21.13 -19.99
N ARG A 374 20.02 -20.42 -18.98
CA ARG A 374 19.23 -20.03 -17.79
C ARG A 374 18.02 -19.18 -18.14
N LEU A 375 18.21 -18.22 -19.03
CA LEU A 375 17.14 -17.37 -19.53
C LEU A 375 16.10 -18.19 -20.31
N ALA A 376 16.54 -19.01 -21.26
CA ALA A 376 15.66 -19.81 -22.10
C ALA A 376 14.83 -20.80 -21.27
N SER A 377 15.48 -21.49 -20.32
CA SER A 377 14.79 -22.43 -19.45
C SER A 377 13.77 -21.76 -18.53
N THR A 378 14.10 -20.59 -17.97
CA THR A 378 13.17 -19.81 -17.15
C THR A 378 11.93 -19.41 -17.95
N ILE A 379 12.10 -18.96 -19.20
CA ILE A 379 10.98 -18.58 -20.07
C ILE A 379 10.12 -19.79 -20.42
N ILE A 380 10.73 -20.84 -20.96
CA ILE A 380 10.01 -22.02 -21.45
C ILE A 380 9.28 -22.72 -20.31
N PHE A 381 9.97 -22.96 -19.19
CA PHE A 381 9.38 -23.74 -18.11
C PHE A 381 8.49 -22.91 -17.19
N LYS A 382 8.95 -21.74 -16.73
CA LYS A 382 8.22 -20.98 -15.70
C LYS A 382 7.14 -20.06 -16.25
N LEU A 383 7.29 -19.48 -17.44
CA LEU A 383 6.25 -18.64 -18.05
C LEU A 383 5.22 -19.43 -18.87
N ILE A 384 5.59 -20.60 -19.41
CA ILE A 384 4.73 -21.34 -20.33
C ILE A 384 4.29 -22.67 -19.72
N ILE A 385 5.22 -23.61 -19.51
CA ILE A 385 4.87 -25.00 -19.15
C ILE A 385 4.20 -25.08 -17.77
N VAL A 386 4.83 -24.55 -16.73
CA VAL A 386 4.31 -24.62 -15.35
C VAL A 386 2.92 -23.97 -15.24
N PRO A 387 2.67 -22.74 -15.74
CA PRO A 387 1.34 -22.14 -15.68
C PRO A 387 0.28 -22.93 -16.43
N ILE A 388 0.59 -23.45 -17.62
CA ILE A 388 -0.35 -24.28 -18.40
C ILE A 388 -0.70 -25.56 -17.62
N LEU A 389 0.30 -26.25 -17.07
CA LEU A 389 0.10 -27.47 -16.30
C LEU A 389 -0.77 -27.22 -15.07
N LEU A 390 -0.48 -26.16 -14.30
CA LEU A 390 -1.23 -25.81 -13.10
C LEU A 390 -2.67 -25.37 -13.42
N LEU A 391 -2.86 -24.59 -14.48
CA LEU A 391 -4.19 -24.14 -14.89
C LEU A 391 -5.04 -25.28 -15.43
N LYS A 392 -4.44 -26.21 -16.19
CA LYS A 392 -5.12 -27.43 -16.66
C LYS A 392 -5.54 -28.31 -15.48
N ALA A 393 -4.69 -28.45 -14.48
CA ALA A 393 -4.99 -29.19 -13.27
C ALA A 393 -6.14 -28.56 -12.48
N PHE A 394 -6.06 -27.24 -12.27
CA PHE A 394 -7.09 -26.48 -11.57
C PHE A 394 -8.46 -26.55 -12.28
N ASN A 395 -8.47 -26.53 -13.62
CA ASN A 395 -9.69 -26.68 -14.39
C ASN A 395 -10.24 -28.12 -14.37
N GLY A 396 -9.39 -29.12 -14.13
CA GLY A 396 -9.79 -30.52 -13.96
C GLY A 396 -10.43 -30.83 -12.60
N LEU A 397 -10.27 -29.95 -11.60
CA LEU A 397 -10.92 -30.07 -10.30
C LEU A 397 -12.43 -29.78 -10.38
N LYS A 398 -13.23 -30.54 -9.63
CA LYS A 398 -14.70 -30.38 -9.50
C LYS A 398 -15.09 -30.32 -8.02
N GLY A 399 -16.25 -29.74 -7.71
CA GLY A 399 -16.84 -29.73 -6.36
C GLY A 399 -16.04 -28.92 -5.32
N GLU A 400 -16.14 -29.35 -4.06
CA GLU A 400 -15.56 -28.68 -2.87
C GLU A 400 -14.05 -28.42 -2.98
N SER A 401 -13.32 -29.32 -3.65
CA SER A 401 -11.88 -29.18 -3.87
C SER A 401 -11.49 -27.91 -4.64
N LYS A 402 -12.34 -27.46 -5.58
CA LYS A 402 -12.13 -26.22 -6.33
C LYS A 402 -12.52 -24.99 -5.51
N ASP A 403 -13.52 -25.13 -4.65
CA ASP A 403 -14.02 -24.06 -3.80
C ASP A 403 -13.06 -23.77 -2.64
N ILE A 404 -12.42 -24.78 -2.03
CA ILE A 404 -11.37 -24.60 -1.02
C ILE A 404 -10.22 -23.73 -1.57
N LEU A 405 -9.77 -24.01 -2.80
CA LEU A 405 -8.70 -23.25 -3.48
C LEU A 405 -9.09 -21.81 -3.86
N ASN A 406 -10.39 -21.49 -3.93
CA ASN A 406 -10.91 -20.18 -4.29
C ASN A 406 -11.45 -19.37 -3.11
N THR A 407 -11.84 -20.04 -2.02
CA THR A 407 -12.52 -19.43 -0.87
C THR A 407 -11.58 -19.13 0.28
N ASP A 408 -10.46 -19.87 0.39
CA ASP A 408 -9.47 -19.62 1.43
C ASP A 408 -8.40 -18.62 0.98
N PRO A 409 -8.41 -17.37 1.47
CA PRO A 409 -7.27 -16.49 1.37
C PRO A 409 -6.12 -17.07 2.21
N VAL A 410 -5.35 -17.98 1.63
CA VAL A 410 -4.05 -18.56 2.02
C VAL A 410 -3.93 -19.02 3.49
N PHE A 411 -4.31 -18.23 4.49
CA PHE A 411 -4.10 -18.42 5.92
C PHE A 411 -5.40 -18.36 6.76
N MET A 412 -6.57 -18.73 6.23
CA MET A 412 -7.80 -18.80 7.07
C MET A 412 -7.82 -20.04 7.97
N GLY A 413 -7.02 -21.08 7.67
CA GLY A 413 -6.84 -22.29 8.49
C GLY A 413 -5.42 -22.55 9.03
N SER A 414 -4.48 -21.61 8.92
CA SER A 414 -3.11 -21.79 9.46
C SER A 414 -2.95 -21.16 10.84
N PRO A 415 -2.16 -21.74 11.76
CA PRO A 415 -2.00 -21.26 13.14
C PRO A 415 -1.52 -19.81 13.27
N VAL A 416 -0.87 -19.27 12.24
CA VAL A 416 -0.29 -17.90 12.23
C VAL A 416 -1.28 -16.82 11.74
N GLY A 417 -2.38 -17.21 11.08
CA GLY A 417 -3.29 -16.28 10.41
C GLY A 417 -2.64 -15.43 9.29
N ILE A 418 -3.45 -14.69 8.54
CA ILE A 418 -2.97 -13.85 7.41
C ILE A 418 -2.06 -12.73 7.92
N SER A 419 -2.47 -12.04 8.99
CA SER A 419 -1.74 -10.90 9.54
C SER A 419 -0.39 -11.30 10.14
N GLY A 420 -0.32 -12.42 10.88
CA GLY A 420 0.94 -12.91 11.43
C GLY A 420 1.93 -13.33 10.35
N SER A 421 1.43 -13.86 9.22
CA SER A 421 2.29 -14.28 8.11
C SER A 421 2.94 -13.10 7.40
N PHE A 422 2.24 -11.95 7.30
CA PHE A 422 2.85 -10.70 6.81
C PHE A 422 3.95 -10.19 7.73
N VAL A 423 3.68 -10.18 9.03
CA VAL A 423 4.69 -9.77 10.03
C VAL A 423 5.90 -10.69 9.94
N LEU A 424 5.68 -11.99 9.82
CA LEU A 424 6.76 -12.96 9.69
C LEU A 424 7.54 -12.78 8.38
N CYS A 425 6.88 -12.51 7.25
CA CYS A 425 7.56 -12.12 6.01
C CYS A 425 8.38 -10.83 6.19
N ALA A 426 7.83 -9.80 6.82
CA ALA A 426 8.54 -8.56 7.10
C ALA A 426 9.81 -8.82 7.92
N VAL A 427 9.71 -9.67 8.94
CA VAL A 427 10.85 -10.08 9.78
C VAL A 427 11.88 -10.88 8.99
N LEU A 428 11.46 -11.82 8.13
CA LEU A 428 12.38 -12.59 7.29
C LEU A 428 13.10 -11.69 6.29
N ILE A 429 12.39 -10.74 5.69
CA ILE A 429 13.00 -9.76 4.79
C ILE A 429 13.99 -8.88 5.57
N ALA A 430 13.59 -8.35 6.73
CA ALA A 430 14.47 -7.55 7.58
C ALA A 430 15.75 -8.30 7.97
N LEU A 431 15.61 -9.56 8.38
CA LEU A 431 16.72 -10.43 8.73
C LEU A 431 17.64 -10.67 7.53
N SER A 432 17.08 -10.90 6.35
CA SER A 432 17.84 -11.07 5.11
C SER A 432 18.64 -9.82 4.75
N TYR A 433 18.04 -8.63 4.85
CA TYR A 433 18.72 -7.35 4.59
C TYR A 433 19.73 -6.98 5.69
N ALA A 434 19.55 -7.46 6.92
CA ALA A 434 20.51 -7.29 8.00
C ALA A 434 21.73 -8.23 7.87
N ILE A 435 21.54 -9.44 7.33
CA ILE A 435 22.61 -10.43 7.15
C ILE A 435 23.47 -10.12 5.91
N ALA A 436 22.89 -9.61 4.82
CA ALA A 436 23.63 -9.38 3.58
C ALA A 436 24.92 -8.55 3.74
N PRO A 437 24.94 -7.42 4.51
CA PRO A 437 26.18 -6.68 4.78
C PRO A 437 27.23 -7.49 5.56
N VAL A 438 26.79 -8.38 6.47
CA VAL A 438 27.69 -9.24 7.28
C VAL A 438 28.43 -10.25 6.40
N LEU A 439 27.82 -10.69 5.30
CA LEU A 439 28.44 -11.60 4.34
C LEU A 439 29.52 -10.92 3.47
N GLY A 440 29.74 -9.61 3.60
CA GLY A 440 30.73 -8.87 2.82
C GLY A 440 30.38 -8.73 1.33
N ILE A 441 29.15 -9.06 0.95
CA ILE A 441 28.66 -8.98 -0.44
C ILE A 441 27.72 -7.79 -0.54
N HIS A 442 28.18 -6.72 -1.19
CA HIS A 442 27.43 -5.48 -1.36
C HIS A 442 26.48 -5.50 -2.58
N ASN A 443 25.83 -6.63 -2.89
CA ASN A 443 24.84 -6.72 -3.96
C ASN A 443 23.42 -6.76 -3.38
N GLN A 444 22.59 -5.76 -3.71
CA GLN A 444 21.21 -5.66 -3.22
C GLN A 444 20.29 -6.79 -3.72
N MET A 445 20.66 -7.51 -4.77
CA MET A 445 19.90 -8.69 -5.22
C MET A 445 20.04 -9.87 -4.25
N LEU A 446 21.11 -9.93 -3.46
CA LEU A 446 21.36 -11.03 -2.52
C LEU A 446 20.31 -11.09 -1.41
N PRO A 447 20.06 -10.01 -0.64
CA PRO A 447 19.00 -10.02 0.36
C PRO A 447 17.62 -10.19 -0.27
N ALA A 448 17.39 -9.77 -1.51
CA ALA A 448 16.14 -10.04 -2.21
C ALA A 448 15.97 -11.54 -2.51
N ALA A 449 17.00 -12.21 -3.06
CA ALA A 449 16.96 -13.64 -3.33
C ALA A 449 16.74 -14.47 -2.06
N LEU A 450 17.49 -14.19 -0.99
CA LEU A 450 17.36 -14.83 0.31
C LEU A 450 15.96 -14.63 0.91
N SER A 451 15.42 -13.42 0.83
CA SER A 451 14.05 -13.13 1.27
C SER A 451 13.00 -13.94 0.50
N ILE A 452 13.12 -14.06 -0.83
CA ILE A 452 12.18 -14.84 -1.65
C ILE A 452 12.26 -16.33 -1.27
N ILE A 453 13.46 -16.86 -1.03
CA ILE A 453 13.65 -18.24 -0.57
C ILE A 453 12.95 -18.44 0.79
N LEU A 454 13.19 -17.56 1.76
CA LEU A 454 12.59 -17.65 3.09
C LEU A 454 11.06 -17.51 3.07
N ILE A 455 10.52 -16.62 2.21
CA ILE A 455 9.07 -16.47 2.00
C ILE A 455 8.49 -17.75 1.38
N GLY A 456 9.17 -18.35 0.40
CA GLY A 456 8.77 -19.62 -0.18
C GLY A 456 8.75 -20.75 0.86
N CYS A 457 9.78 -20.85 1.70
CA CYS A 457 9.82 -21.78 2.83
C CYS A 457 8.65 -21.57 3.81
N LEU A 458 8.34 -20.30 4.13
CA LEU A 458 7.22 -19.96 5.00
C LEU A 458 5.89 -20.43 4.41
N ILE A 459 5.67 -20.22 3.10
CA ILE A 459 4.45 -20.68 2.43
C ILE A 459 4.35 -22.21 2.47
N ILE A 460 5.45 -22.92 2.24
CA ILE A 460 5.47 -24.40 2.33
C ILE A 460 5.14 -24.85 3.77
N ALA A 461 5.79 -24.26 4.77
CA ALA A 461 5.67 -24.66 6.17
C ALA A 461 4.29 -24.36 6.79
N THR A 462 3.62 -23.30 6.33
CA THR A 462 2.35 -22.82 6.93
C THR A 462 1.10 -23.35 6.25
N LYS A 463 1.20 -24.11 5.15
CA LYS A 463 0.05 -24.49 4.33
C LYS A 463 -0.19 -26.00 4.39
N PRO A 464 -1.42 -26.43 4.70
CA PRO A 464 -1.77 -27.85 4.68
C PRO A 464 -2.05 -28.38 3.28
N HIS A 465 -2.28 -27.53 2.26
CA HIS A 465 -2.66 -27.97 0.92
C HIS A 465 -1.49 -28.06 -0.04
N VAL A 466 -1.37 -29.21 -0.72
CA VAL A 466 -0.29 -29.53 -1.68
C VAL A 466 -0.17 -28.47 -2.79
N MET A 467 -1.27 -27.95 -3.33
CA MET A 467 -1.22 -26.92 -4.39
C MET A 467 -0.65 -25.58 -3.90
N LEU A 468 -0.92 -25.21 -2.64
CA LEU A 468 -0.37 -23.99 -2.06
C LEU A 468 1.10 -24.18 -1.66
N GLN A 469 1.47 -25.38 -1.19
CA GLN A 469 2.87 -25.76 -0.97
C GLN A 469 3.67 -25.75 -2.28
N LEU A 470 3.10 -26.28 -3.37
CA LEU A 470 3.70 -26.26 -4.70
C LEU A 470 3.96 -24.83 -5.18
N MET A 471 2.97 -23.93 -5.04
CA MET A 471 3.17 -22.53 -5.37
C MET A 471 4.24 -21.86 -4.49
N GLY A 472 4.30 -22.21 -3.20
CA GLY A 472 5.37 -21.79 -2.29
C GLY A 472 6.76 -22.26 -2.74
N PHE A 473 6.86 -23.50 -3.21
CA PHE A 473 8.09 -24.04 -3.80
C PHE A 473 8.47 -23.33 -5.09
N LEU A 474 7.52 -23.04 -5.98
CA LEU A 474 7.80 -22.31 -7.21
C LEU A 474 8.32 -20.89 -6.95
N ILE A 475 7.80 -20.23 -5.90
CA ILE A 475 8.33 -18.94 -5.42
C ILE A 475 9.75 -19.11 -4.86
N LEU A 476 9.97 -20.13 -4.02
CA LEU A 476 11.29 -20.46 -3.47
C LEU A 476 12.33 -20.66 -4.58
N GLU A 477 11.97 -21.43 -5.59
CA GLU A 477 12.82 -21.78 -6.73
C GLU A 477 13.14 -20.55 -7.59
N ASN A 478 12.23 -19.57 -7.71
CA ASN A 478 12.54 -18.26 -8.29
C ASN A 478 13.62 -17.51 -7.49
N GLY A 479 13.60 -17.59 -6.17
CA GLY A 479 14.66 -17.06 -5.32
C GLY A 479 15.99 -17.80 -5.49
N LEU A 480 15.97 -19.12 -5.62
CA LEU A 480 17.17 -19.94 -5.88
C LEU A 480 17.80 -19.65 -7.23
N VAL A 481 17.02 -19.40 -8.29
CA VAL A 481 17.55 -19.04 -9.61
C VAL A 481 18.16 -17.64 -9.60
N LEU A 482 17.62 -16.71 -8.81
CA LEU A 482 18.17 -15.36 -8.62
C LEU A 482 19.47 -15.37 -7.81
N LEU A 483 19.62 -16.29 -6.86
CA LEU A 483 20.73 -16.29 -5.90
C LEU A 483 22.14 -16.32 -6.54
N PRO A 484 22.45 -17.19 -7.53
CA PRO A 484 23.76 -17.18 -8.19
C PRO A 484 24.05 -15.88 -8.94
N THR A 485 23.03 -15.27 -9.55
CA THR A 485 23.19 -13.97 -10.22
C THR A 485 23.48 -12.86 -9.21
N ALA A 486 22.88 -12.93 -8.01
CA ALA A 486 23.17 -12.02 -6.92
C ALA A 486 24.59 -12.21 -6.34
N LEU A 487 25.08 -13.45 -6.30
CA LEU A 487 26.43 -13.76 -5.83
C LEU A 487 27.53 -13.56 -6.90
N LEU A 488 27.15 -13.22 -8.14
CA LEU A 488 28.05 -13.18 -9.30
C LEU A 488 28.80 -14.51 -9.51
N VAL A 489 28.15 -15.62 -9.13
CA VAL A 489 28.69 -16.97 -9.26
C VAL A 489 28.16 -17.61 -10.54
N GLN A 490 29.07 -18.11 -11.37
CA GLN A 490 28.71 -18.92 -12.52
C GLN A 490 28.22 -20.29 -12.05
N VAL A 491 27.06 -20.71 -12.56
CA VAL A 491 26.52 -22.05 -12.29
C VAL A 491 26.67 -22.84 -13.58
N PRO A 492 27.29 -24.02 -13.54
CA PRO A 492 27.39 -24.87 -14.71
C PRO A 492 25.99 -25.27 -15.19
N ILE A 493 25.82 -25.44 -16.52
CA ILE A 493 24.56 -25.91 -17.14
C ILE A 493 23.93 -27.10 -16.40
N ILE A 494 24.76 -28.04 -15.93
CA ILE A 494 24.29 -29.24 -15.20
C ILE A 494 23.49 -28.86 -13.96
N GLY A 495 23.91 -27.85 -13.20
CA GLY A 495 23.18 -27.39 -12.01
C GLY A 495 21.80 -26.84 -12.36
N GLU A 496 21.68 -26.15 -13.50
CA GLU A 496 20.39 -25.61 -13.97
C GLU A 496 19.45 -26.72 -14.46
N ILE A 497 19.97 -27.71 -15.17
CA ILE A 497 19.19 -28.87 -15.62
C ILE A 497 18.62 -29.64 -14.41
N ILE A 498 19.41 -29.82 -13.36
CA ILE A 498 18.97 -30.48 -12.13
C ILE A 498 17.83 -29.68 -11.47
N ALA A 499 18.00 -28.36 -11.31
CA ALA A 499 16.97 -27.51 -10.71
C ALA A 499 15.65 -27.51 -11.50
N LEU A 500 15.72 -27.49 -12.84
CA LEU A 500 14.55 -27.60 -13.71
C LEU A 500 13.88 -28.97 -13.59
N PHE A 501 14.67 -30.04 -13.55
CA PHE A 501 14.16 -31.40 -13.40
C PHE A 501 13.44 -31.60 -12.07
N ASP A 502 14.01 -31.09 -10.96
CA ASP A 502 13.39 -31.14 -9.64
C ASP A 502 12.04 -30.42 -9.64
N THR A 503 12.00 -29.24 -10.27
CA THR A 503 10.78 -28.43 -10.38
C THR A 503 9.69 -29.13 -11.19
N LEU A 504 10.04 -29.69 -12.35
CA LEU A 504 9.11 -30.46 -13.18
C LEU A 504 8.60 -31.71 -12.46
N THR A 505 9.50 -32.40 -11.77
CA THR A 505 9.16 -33.61 -11.01
C THR A 505 8.20 -33.26 -9.88
N LEU A 506 8.45 -32.20 -9.13
CA LEU A 506 7.55 -31.74 -8.07
C LEU A 506 6.18 -31.34 -8.62
N VAL A 507 6.14 -30.58 -9.72
CA VAL A 507 4.89 -30.21 -10.39
C VAL A 507 4.14 -31.47 -10.84
N ALA A 508 4.82 -32.41 -11.49
CA ALA A 508 4.22 -33.67 -11.94
C ALA A 508 3.67 -34.50 -10.78
N VAL A 509 4.43 -34.67 -9.69
CA VAL A 509 3.99 -35.39 -8.49
C VAL A 509 2.78 -34.70 -7.85
N ALA A 510 2.81 -33.37 -7.73
CA ALA A 510 1.68 -32.62 -7.18
C ALA A 510 0.42 -32.72 -8.05
N LEU A 511 0.57 -32.75 -9.38
CA LEU A 511 -0.53 -33.01 -10.32
C LEU A 511 -1.11 -34.41 -10.12
N VAL A 512 -0.25 -35.44 -10.06
CA VAL A 512 -0.69 -36.83 -9.86
C VAL A 512 -1.41 -36.98 -8.52
N LEU A 513 -0.84 -36.44 -7.44
CA LEU A 513 -1.46 -36.44 -6.12
C LEU A 513 -2.83 -35.77 -6.16
N MET A 514 -2.94 -34.64 -6.86
CA MET A 514 -4.20 -33.91 -6.96
C MET A 514 -5.29 -34.71 -7.70
N PHE A 515 -4.96 -35.29 -8.86
CA PHE A 515 -5.91 -36.13 -9.59
C PHE A 515 -6.30 -37.39 -8.82
N LYS A 516 -5.36 -37.98 -8.07
CA LYS A 516 -5.60 -39.17 -7.26
C LYS A 516 -6.46 -38.86 -6.03
N ILE A 517 -6.24 -37.73 -5.37
CA ILE A 517 -7.05 -37.28 -4.23
C ILE A 517 -8.48 -36.95 -4.69
N ASN A 518 -8.64 -36.22 -5.80
CA ASN A 518 -9.96 -35.94 -6.40
C ASN A 518 -10.71 -37.21 -6.85
N ALA A 519 -10.00 -38.32 -7.05
CA ALA A 519 -10.59 -39.62 -7.37
C ALA A 519 -10.89 -40.50 -6.13
N MET A 520 -10.33 -40.17 -4.96
CA MET A 520 -10.39 -41.00 -3.74
C MET A 520 -11.14 -40.36 -2.57
N ALA A 521 -11.22 -39.04 -2.46
CA ALA A 521 -11.86 -38.35 -1.34
C ALA A 521 -12.46 -37.00 -1.76
N GLU A 522 -13.61 -36.64 -1.17
CA GLU A 522 -14.26 -35.35 -1.35
C GLU A 522 -13.47 -34.16 -0.74
N SER A 523 -12.44 -34.41 0.10
CA SER A 523 -11.67 -33.36 0.80
C SER A 523 -10.14 -33.45 0.58
N LEU A 524 -9.51 -32.27 0.40
CA LEU A 524 -8.07 -32.05 0.13
C LEU A 524 -7.24 -31.78 1.41
N ASP A 525 -7.73 -32.14 2.58
CA ASP A 525 -7.14 -31.70 3.85
C ASP A 525 -6.21 -32.74 4.48
N ILE A 526 -4.90 -32.45 4.47
CA ILE A 526 -3.88 -33.30 5.11
C ILE A 526 -4.09 -33.35 6.64
N ALA A 527 -4.74 -32.34 7.24
CA ALA A 527 -5.04 -32.34 8.68
C ALA A 527 -5.99 -33.48 9.09
N GLN A 528 -6.91 -33.90 8.23
CA GLN A 528 -7.82 -35.03 8.52
C GLN A 528 -7.07 -36.36 8.65
N LEU A 529 -5.92 -36.51 7.98
CA LEU A 529 -5.06 -37.70 8.12
C LEU A 529 -4.38 -37.77 9.50
N SER A 530 -4.20 -36.64 10.19
CA SER A 530 -3.62 -36.61 11.53
C SER A 530 -4.60 -37.05 12.62
N GLN A 531 -5.91 -36.81 12.43
CA GLN A 531 -6.95 -37.28 13.35
C GLN A 531 -7.12 -38.81 13.33
N LEU A 532 -6.91 -39.45 12.18
CA LEU A 532 -6.98 -40.92 12.06
C LEU A 532 -5.83 -41.65 12.77
N ARG A 533 -4.79 -40.94 13.24
CA ARG A 533 -3.66 -41.55 13.98
C ARG A 533 -3.96 -41.73 15.47
N GLU A 534 -4.97 -41.03 16.01
CA GLU A 534 -5.35 -41.14 17.42
C GLU A 534 -6.40 -42.23 17.69
N GLU A 535 -7.01 -42.82 16.66
CA GLU A 535 -7.99 -43.91 16.79
C GLU A 535 -7.40 -45.32 16.58
N ARG A 536 -6.11 -45.54 16.87
CA ARG A 536 -5.51 -46.89 16.86
C ARG A 536 -4.90 -47.31 18.18
#